data_AF-A0A6H5H9F6-F1
#
_entry.id   AF-A0A6H5H9F6-F1
#
_cell.length_a   1.000
_cell.length_b   1.000
_cell.length_c   1.000
_cell.angle_alpha   90.00
_cell.angle_beta   90.00
_cell.angle_gamma   90.00
#
_symmetry.space_group_name_H-M   'P 1'
#
loop_
_entity.id
_entity.type
_entity.pdbx_description
1 polymer ?
#
loop_
_entity_poly.entity_id
_entity_poly.type
_entity_poly.pdbx_seq_one_letter_code
_entity_poly.pdbx_strand_id
1 'polypeptide(L)'
;MSKIDDLIRERLSKLRSEAQIPSAEPSSSMPTPSKKSSVEEVEYLLQRLTAQTELEEKTMNDRLDVDSQIRQRLEKLKAESAVFVGTGRRTTPMNVQPMEDVGPPPPSFDELRTPDYDSDDTCCMCDSAPKLVCSGCFNDLYCQECFTENHDPAENHQTRALPPKNHK
;
A
#
# COMPACT_ATOMS: atom_id res chain seq x y z
N MET A 1 36.33 -35.98 -26.30
CA MET A 1 35.94 -34.69 -25.72
C MET A 1 34.45 -34.54 -26.01
N SER A 2 33.63 -34.41 -24.97
CA SER A 2 32.19 -34.59 -25.09
C SER A 2 31.57 -33.34 -25.72
N LYS A 3 30.56 -33.51 -26.58
CA LYS A 3 29.75 -32.42 -27.15
C LYS A 3 29.21 -31.46 -26.07
N ILE A 4 29.07 -31.98 -24.85
CA ILE A 4 28.68 -31.24 -23.64
C ILE A 4 29.76 -30.23 -23.25
N ASP A 5 31.05 -30.59 -23.31
CA ASP A 5 32.16 -29.69 -23.00
C ASP A 5 32.24 -28.52 -23.99
N ASP A 6 31.93 -28.77 -25.26
CA ASP A 6 31.89 -27.73 -26.30
C ASP A 6 30.71 -26.78 -26.06
N LEU A 7 29.54 -27.32 -25.70
CA LEU A 7 28.34 -26.53 -25.40
C LEU A 7 28.53 -25.68 -24.12
N ILE A 8 29.21 -26.23 -23.11
CA ILE A 8 29.59 -25.49 -21.90
C ILE A 8 30.57 -24.36 -22.27
N ARG A 9 31.57 -24.63 -23.10
CA ARG A 9 32.58 -23.64 -23.50
C ARG A 9 31.96 -22.50 -24.32
N GLU A 10 31.05 -22.81 -25.23
CA GLU A 10 30.31 -21.82 -26.01
C GLU A 10 29.43 -20.94 -25.11
N ARG A 11 28.71 -21.56 -24.16
CA ARG A 11 27.84 -20.83 -23.23
C ARG A 11 28.62 -19.93 -22.27
N LEU A 12 29.78 -20.39 -21.79
CA LEU A 12 30.70 -19.59 -20.98
C LEU A 12 31.33 -18.44 -21.77
N SER A 13 31.64 -18.65 -23.05
CA SER A 13 32.13 -17.58 -23.92
C SER A 13 31.07 -16.50 -24.11
N LYS A 14 29.82 -16.91 -24.38
CA LYS A 14 28.70 -15.99 -24.58
C LYS A 14 28.37 -15.18 -23.32
N LEU A 15 28.35 -15.83 -22.15
CA LEU A 15 28.20 -15.14 -20.86
C LEU A 15 29.31 -14.13 -20.59
N ARG A 16 30.54 -14.38 -21.04
CA ARG A 16 31.67 -13.47 -20.84
C ARG A 16 31.62 -12.25 -21.78
N SER A 17 31.05 -12.43 -22.98
CA SER A 17 30.78 -11.33 -23.92
C SER A 17 29.57 -10.49 -23.49
N GLU A 18 28.58 -11.12 -22.87
CA GLU A 18 27.31 -10.51 -22.47
C GLU A 18 27.38 -9.91 -21.04
N ALA A 19 28.29 -10.42 -20.19
CA ALA A 19 28.67 -9.84 -18.90
C ALA A 19 29.80 -8.81 -19.00
N GLN A 20 29.89 -8.08 -20.13
CA GLN A 20 30.35 -6.69 -20.08
C GLN A 20 29.26 -5.86 -19.36
N ILE A 21 29.09 -6.18 -18.08
CA ILE A 21 28.54 -5.24 -17.10
C ILE A 21 29.48 -4.04 -17.22
N PRO A 22 29.04 -2.85 -17.66
CA PRO A 22 29.84 -1.66 -17.47
C PRO A 22 30.19 -1.66 -16.00
N SER A 23 31.49 -1.81 -15.70
CA SER A 23 32.05 -1.79 -14.36
C SER A 23 31.23 -0.80 -13.56
N ALA A 24 30.55 -1.28 -12.52
CA ALA A 24 29.81 -0.42 -11.63
C ALA A 24 30.72 0.75 -11.30
N GLU A 25 30.41 1.90 -11.87
CA GLU A 25 30.99 3.16 -11.46
C GLU A 25 30.81 3.17 -9.94
N PRO A 26 31.88 3.36 -9.14
CA PRO A 26 31.67 3.60 -7.74
C PRO A 26 30.70 4.79 -7.66
N SER A 27 29.47 4.55 -7.20
CA SER A 27 28.49 5.55 -6.83
C SER A 27 29.04 6.37 -5.67
N SER A 28 30.02 7.20 -5.99
CA SER A 28 30.46 8.36 -5.27
C SER A 28 30.19 9.50 -6.24
N SER A 29 28.93 9.92 -6.35
CA SER A 29 28.59 11.18 -6.99
C SER A 29 28.99 12.33 -6.05
N MET A 30 30.25 12.35 -5.62
CA MET A 30 30.88 13.59 -5.22
C MET A 30 31.26 14.31 -6.51
N PRO A 31 30.95 15.61 -6.65
CA PRO A 31 31.34 16.36 -7.83
C PRO A 31 32.86 16.26 -7.99
N THR A 32 33.29 15.69 -9.11
CA THR A 32 34.71 15.64 -9.48
C THR A 32 35.23 17.07 -9.55
N PRO A 33 36.43 17.38 -9.02
CA PRO A 33 37.00 18.72 -9.09
C PRO A 33 37.20 19.10 -10.55
N SER A 34 36.27 19.89 -11.07
CA SER A 34 36.28 20.29 -12.45
C SER A 34 37.34 21.38 -12.63
N LYS A 35 38.23 21.24 -13.62
CA LYS A 35 39.19 22.28 -14.02
C LYS A 35 38.50 23.48 -14.72
N LYS A 36 37.28 23.80 -14.29
CA LYS A 36 36.50 24.92 -14.80
C LYS A 36 37.03 26.20 -14.19
N SER A 37 36.99 27.29 -14.96
CA SER A 37 37.29 28.60 -14.42
C SER A 37 36.37 28.87 -13.23
N SER A 38 36.88 29.50 -12.16
CA SER A 38 36.08 29.85 -10.97
C SER A 38 34.76 30.57 -11.33
N VAL A 39 34.74 31.30 -12.46
CA VAL A 39 33.55 31.98 -12.98
C VAL A 39 32.49 30.99 -13.50
N GLU A 40 32.90 29.97 -14.25
CA GLU A 40 31.99 28.93 -14.76
C GLU A 40 31.41 28.06 -13.64
N GLU A 41 32.19 27.84 -12.58
CA GLU A 41 31.71 27.14 -11.39
C GLU A 41 30.64 27.95 -10.65
N VAL A 42 30.85 29.26 -10.49
CA VAL A 42 29.85 30.15 -9.89
C VAL A 42 28.58 30.21 -10.73
N GLU A 43 28.69 30.32 -12.05
CA GLU A 43 27.53 30.31 -12.96
C GLU A 43 26.75 29.00 -12.89
N TYR A 44 27.43 27.86 -12.86
CA TYR A 44 26.79 26.55 -12.67
C TYR A 44 26.05 26.45 -11.33
N LEU A 45 26.66 26.94 -10.24
CA LEU A 45 26.04 26.93 -8.92
C LEU A 45 24.81 27.85 -8.86
N LEU A 46 24.88 29.03 -9.47
CA LEU A 46 23.74 29.94 -9.59
C LEU A 46 22.60 29.30 -10.39
N GLN A 47 22.89 28.69 -11.53
CA GLN A 47 21.89 28.02 -12.35
C GLN A 47 21.23 26.83 -11.63
N ARG A 48 22.01 26.09 -10.83
CA ARG A 48 21.50 25.02 -9.99
C ARG A 48 20.57 25.56 -8.90
N LEU A 49 20.94 26.67 -8.25
CA LEU A 49 20.11 27.30 -7.22
C LEU A 49 18.80 27.83 -7.80
N THR A 50 18.82 28.49 -8.96
CA THR A 50 17.59 28.99 -9.59
C THR A 50 16.65 27.85 -9.97
N ALA A 51 17.18 26.77 -10.56
CA ALA A 51 16.39 25.59 -10.89
C ALA A 51 15.78 24.94 -9.64
N GLN A 52 16.50 24.94 -8.51
CA GLN A 52 15.98 24.45 -7.25
C GLN A 52 14.85 25.32 -6.72
N THR A 53 15.01 26.66 -6.73
CA THR A 53 13.97 27.59 -6.26
C THR A 53 12.68 27.50 -7.09
N GLU A 54 12.81 27.35 -8.42
CA GLU A 54 11.65 27.17 -9.30
C GLU A 54 10.91 25.86 -9.02
N LEU A 55 11.65 24.79 -8.74
CA LEU A 55 11.06 23.50 -8.41
C LEU A 55 10.33 23.57 -7.05
N GLU A 56 10.95 24.20 -6.04
CA GLU A 56 10.35 24.40 -4.73
C GLU A 56 9.04 25.22 -4.84
N GLU A 57 9.04 26.32 -5.61
CA GLU A 57 7.85 27.13 -5.85
C GLU A 57 6.74 26.32 -6.52
N LYS A 58 7.08 25.53 -7.55
CA LYS A 58 6.11 24.65 -8.21
C LYS A 58 5.51 23.64 -7.24
N THR A 59 6.34 22.98 -6.44
CA THR A 59 5.84 22.02 -5.44
C THR A 59 4.95 22.67 -4.39
N MET A 60 5.24 23.92 -4.00
CA MET A 60 4.39 24.67 -3.08
C MET A 60 3.04 24.99 -3.72
N ASN A 61 3.02 25.44 -4.98
CA ASN A 61 1.79 25.71 -5.71
C ASN A 61 0.94 24.45 -5.92
N ASP A 62 1.55 23.33 -6.28
CA ASP A 62 0.85 22.05 -6.44
C ASP A 62 0.21 21.59 -5.12
N ARG A 63 0.90 21.79 -3.99
CA ARG A 63 0.33 21.48 -2.65
C ARG A 63 -0.86 22.38 -2.32
N LEU A 64 -0.78 23.67 -2.63
CA LEU A 64 -1.89 24.61 -2.40
C LEU A 64 -3.11 24.27 -3.26
N ASP A 65 -2.90 23.82 -4.50
CA ASP A 65 -3.97 23.38 -5.40
C ASP A 65 -4.69 22.14 -4.85
N VAL A 66 -3.92 21.12 -4.40
CA VAL A 66 -4.49 19.92 -3.78
C VAL A 66 -5.34 20.28 -2.55
N ASP A 67 -4.85 21.14 -1.67
CA ASP A 67 -5.61 21.60 -0.49
C ASP A 67 -6.90 22.33 -0.89
N SER A 68 -6.87 23.12 -1.96
CA SER A 68 -8.05 23.79 -2.51
C SER A 68 -9.09 22.78 -3.00
N GLN A 69 -8.66 21.79 -3.77
CA GLN A 69 -9.53 20.73 -4.28
C GLN A 69 -10.15 19.91 -3.14
N ILE A 70 -9.39 19.61 -2.08
CA ILE A 70 -9.90 18.91 -0.89
C ILE A 70 -10.97 19.75 -0.21
N ARG A 71 -10.72 21.05 0.04
CA ARG A 71 -11.70 21.95 0.65
C ARG A 71 -13.00 22.01 -0.16
N GLN A 72 -12.89 22.12 -1.48
CA GLN A 72 -14.05 22.15 -2.37
C GLN A 72 -14.87 20.85 -2.31
N ARG A 73 -14.21 19.68 -2.30
CA ARG A 73 -14.90 18.39 -2.17
C ARG A 73 -15.59 18.25 -0.81
N LEU A 74 -14.94 18.69 0.27
CA LEU A 74 -15.53 18.67 1.61
C LEU A 74 -16.76 19.59 1.70
N GLU A 75 -16.71 20.77 1.11
CA GLU A 75 -17.85 21.69 1.08
C GLU A 75 -19.02 21.10 0.27
N LYS A 76 -18.73 20.52 -0.90
CA LYS A 76 -19.74 19.82 -1.70
C LYS A 76 -20.40 18.68 -0.93
N LEU A 77 -19.61 17.83 -0.27
CA LEU A 77 -20.12 16.73 0.56
C LEU A 77 -20.95 17.24 1.74
N LYS A 78 -20.54 18.33 2.39
CA LYS A 78 -21.32 18.97 3.45
C LYS A 78 -22.67 19.44 2.92
N ALA A 79 -22.70 20.11 1.77
CA ALA A 79 -23.94 20.56 1.14
C ALA A 79 -24.85 19.38 0.74
N GLU A 80 -24.29 18.33 0.15
CA GLU A 80 -25.04 17.12 -0.23
C GLU A 80 -25.58 16.37 0.99
N SER A 81 -24.80 16.26 2.08
CA SER A 81 -25.25 15.67 3.34
C SER A 81 -26.34 16.49 4.02
N ALA A 82 -26.32 17.82 3.89
CA ALA A 82 -27.37 18.69 4.43
C ALA A 82 -28.70 18.53 3.66
N VAL A 83 -28.64 18.22 2.36
CA VAL A 83 -29.83 17.91 1.55
C VAL A 83 -30.41 16.54 1.89
N PHE A 84 -29.59 15.56 2.29
CA PHE A 84 -30.05 14.23 2.69
C PHE A 84 -30.83 14.24 4.03
N VAL A 85 -30.56 15.20 4.92
CA VAL A 85 -31.34 15.38 6.18
C VAL A 85 -32.73 16.00 5.91
N GLY A 86 -32.96 16.57 4.72
CA GLY A 86 -34.24 17.19 4.32
C GLY A 86 -35.21 16.28 3.55
N THR A 87 -34.78 15.08 3.13
CA THR A 87 -35.65 14.12 2.42
C THR A 87 -35.74 12.82 3.21
N GLY A 88 -36.41 12.93 4.36
CA GLY A 88 -36.97 11.76 5.02
C GLY A 88 -37.71 10.88 4.01
N ARG A 89 -37.29 9.62 3.93
CA ARG A 89 -38.20 8.54 3.57
C ARG A 89 -39.49 8.74 4.37
N ARG A 90 -40.61 8.80 3.67
CA ARG A 90 -41.93 9.02 4.26
C ARG A 90 -42.23 7.90 5.25
N THR A 91 -42.28 8.21 6.53
CA THR A 91 -43.15 7.53 7.49
C THR A 91 -44.19 8.55 7.94
N THR A 92 -45.45 8.15 7.84
CA THR A 92 -46.67 8.88 8.20
C THR A 92 -46.58 9.65 9.53
N PRO A 93 -47.27 10.79 9.69
CA PRO A 93 -47.24 11.55 10.94
C PRO A 93 -48.05 10.79 12.00
N MET A 94 -47.37 10.11 12.91
CA MET A 94 -48.00 9.69 14.16
C MET A 94 -48.07 10.89 15.10
N ASN A 95 -49.30 11.21 15.46
CA ASN A 95 -49.71 12.00 16.60
C ASN A 95 -48.82 11.67 17.82
N VAL A 96 -48.06 12.65 18.30
CA VAL A 96 -47.19 12.49 19.47
C VAL A 96 -48.08 12.43 20.71
N GLN A 97 -48.33 11.23 21.21
CA GLN A 97 -48.64 11.06 22.63
C GLN A 97 -47.34 10.92 23.43
N PRO A 98 -47.29 11.39 24.68
CA PRO A 98 -46.11 11.24 25.51
C PRO A 98 -46.03 9.77 25.94
N MET A 99 -45.17 8.98 25.27
CA MET A 99 -44.87 7.62 25.69
C MET A 99 -43.65 7.62 26.61
N GLU A 100 -43.93 7.35 27.88
CA GLU A 100 -42.99 6.68 28.77
C GLU A 100 -42.76 5.27 28.23
N ASP A 101 -41.80 5.11 27.31
CA ASP A 101 -41.29 3.79 26.94
C ASP A 101 -39.87 3.96 26.42
N VAL A 102 -38.91 3.65 27.29
CA VAL A 102 -37.50 3.61 26.93
C VAL A 102 -37.35 2.39 26.04
N GLY A 103 -37.35 2.62 24.73
CA GLY A 103 -37.08 1.58 23.75
C GLY A 103 -35.81 0.81 24.09
N PRO A 104 -35.67 -0.43 23.60
CA PRO A 104 -34.54 -1.29 23.94
C PRO A 104 -33.23 -0.52 23.76
N PRO A 105 -32.27 -0.69 24.69
CA PRO A 105 -31.00 0.03 24.62
C PRO A 105 -30.38 -0.17 23.24
N PRO A 106 -29.69 0.86 22.70
CA PRO A 106 -29.00 0.73 21.44
C PRO A 106 -28.11 -0.53 21.48
N PRO A 107 -28.05 -1.29 20.37
CA PRO A 107 -27.26 -2.51 20.30
C PRO A 107 -25.85 -2.22 20.81
N SER A 108 -25.34 -3.14 21.62
CA SER A 108 -23.98 -3.01 22.13
C SER A 108 -23.00 -2.92 20.95
N PHE A 109 -21.83 -2.32 21.16
CA PHE A 109 -20.82 -2.22 20.09
C PHE A 109 -20.45 -3.58 19.48
N ASP A 110 -20.62 -4.69 20.22
CA ASP A 110 -20.49 -6.06 19.74
C ASP A 110 -21.55 -6.48 18.71
N GLU A 111 -22.77 -5.95 18.78
CA GLU A 111 -23.87 -6.25 17.82
C GLU A 111 -23.78 -5.46 16.51
N LEU A 112 -23.00 -4.36 16.49
CA LEU A 112 -22.68 -3.62 15.26
C LEU A 112 -21.48 -4.21 14.51
N ARG A 113 -20.81 -5.21 15.09
CA ARG A 113 -19.85 -6.04 14.36
C ARG A 113 -20.65 -6.96 13.44
N THR A 114 -21.00 -6.46 12.26
CA THR A 114 -21.54 -7.27 11.15
C THR A 114 -20.64 -8.49 10.96
N PRO A 115 -21.13 -9.73 11.15
CA PRO A 115 -20.32 -10.93 10.95
C PRO A 115 -19.94 -11.19 9.49
N ASP A 116 -20.52 -10.42 8.55
CA ASP A 116 -20.58 -10.81 7.14
C ASP A 116 -19.48 -10.19 6.25
N TYR A 117 -18.43 -9.62 6.85
CA TYR A 117 -17.21 -9.18 6.13
C TYR A 117 -15.91 -9.66 6.79
N ASP A 118 -15.99 -10.60 7.74
CA ASP A 118 -14.78 -11.24 8.25
C ASP A 118 -14.36 -12.31 7.23
N SER A 119 -13.29 -12.01 6.50
CA SER A 119 -12.54 -12.92 5.62
C SER A 119 -11.88 -14.10 6.40
N ASP A 120 -12.34 -14.34 7.63
CA ASP A 120 -11.80 -15.20 8.69
C ASP A 120 -12.00 -16.71 8.43
N ASP A 121 -12.60 -17.06 7.29
CA ASP A 121 -12.78 -18.45 6.88
C ASP A 121 -11.99 -18.81 5.61
N THR A 122 -11.27 -17.86 5.04
CA THR A 122 -10.53 -18.02 3.78
C THR A 122 -9.07 -17.62 3.96
N CYS A 123 -8.18 -18.18 3.14
CA CYS A 123 -6.81 -17.70 3.10
C CYS A 123 -6.78 -16.27 2.53
N CYS A 124 -6.01 -15.38 3.13
CA CYS A 124 -5.94 -13.97 2.71
C CYS A 124 -5.26 -13.75 1.35
N MET A 125 -4.59 -14.78 0.81
CA MET A 125 -3.91 -14.75 -0.49
C MET A 125 -4.68 -15.48 -1.59
N CYS A 126 -5.45 -16.51 -1.21
CA CYS A 126 -6.29 -17.27 -2.13
C CYS A 126 -7.58 -17.66 -1.40
N ASP A 127 -8.72 -17.69 -2.10
CA ASP A 127 -10.02 -18.04 -1.50
C ASP A 127 -10.14 -19.52 -1.04
N SER A 128 -9.02 -20.21 -0.85
CA SER A 128 -8.94 -21.58 -0.34
C SER A 128 -9.07 -21.64 1.18
N ALA A 129 -9.43 -22.81 1.69
CA ALA A 129 -9.54 -23.05 3.13
C ALA A 129 -8.18 -22.88 3.85
N PRO A 130 -8.07 -22.00 4.85
CA PRO A 130 -6.84 -21.79 5.58
C PRO A 130 -6.56 -22.96 6.52
N LYS A 131 -5.28 -23.29 6.69
CA LYS A 131 -4.79 -24.35 7.60
C LYS A 131 -3.96 -23.78 8.75
N LEU A 132 -3.49 -22.54 8.59
CA LEU A 132 -2.51 -21.91 9.46
C LEU A 132 -2.97 -20.49 9.79
N VAL A 133 -2.63 -20.04 10.99
CA VAL A 133 -2.75 -18.65 11.44
C VAL A 133 -1.35 -18.12 11.71
N CYS A 134 -0.96 -16.99 11.12
CA CYS A 134 0.34 -16.38 11.33
C CYS A 134 0.28 -15.26 12.39
N SER A 135 0.91 -15.45 13.54
CA SER A 135 0.98 -14.43 14.60
C SER A 135 1.93 -13.27 14.29
N GLY A 136 2.83 -13.44 13.32
CA GLY A 136 3.70 -12.36 12.80
C GLY A 136 2.95 -11.37 11.89
N CYS A 137 1.85 -11.82 11.29
CA CYS A 137 1.01 -11.05 10.36
C CYS A 137 -0.37 -10.81 10.99
N PHE A 138 -0.43 -10.30 12.22
CA PHE A 138 -1.70 -9.94 12.89
C PHE A 138 -2.77 -11.05 12.96
N ASN A 139 -2.36 -12.33 13.00
CA ASN A 139 -3.23 -13.50 12.96
C ASN A 139 -3.97 -13.69 11.63
N ASP A 140 -3.36 -13.25 10.52
CA ASP A 140 -3.82 -13.55 9.17
C ASP A 140 -3.87 -15.06 8.90
N LEU A 141 -4.84 -15.46 8.09
CA LEU A 141 -5.13 -16.84 7.75
C LEU A 141 -4.51 -17.24 6.42
N TYR A 142 -3.77 -18.35 6.41
CA TYR A 142 -3.10 -18.84 5.22
C TYR A 142 -3.40 -20.32 4.95
N CYS A 143 -3.44 -20.68 3.67
CA CYS A 143 -3.27 -22.07 3.26
C CYS A 143 -1.77 -22.44 3.35
N GLN A 144 -1.48 -23.74 3.31
CA GLN A 144 -0.10 -24.21 3.44
C GLN A 144 0.83 -23.67 2.34
N GLU A 145 0.34 -23.61 1.11
CA GLU A 145 1.11 -23.23 -0.08
C GLU A 145 1.44 -21.73 -0.05
N CYS A 146 0.42 -20.87 0.09
CA CYS A 146 0.62 -19.43 0.16
C CYS A 146 1.51 -19.00 1.34
N PHE A 147 1.44 -19.71 2.47
CA PHE A 147 2.35 -19.45 3.58
C PHE A 147 3.80 -19.76 3.18
N THR A 148 4.08 -20.94 2.64
CA THR A 148 5.45 -21.34 2.28
C THR A 148 6.05 -20.53 1.13
N GLU A 149 5.23 -20.02 0.22
CA GLU A 149 5.69 -19.21 -0.91
C GLU A 149 6.01 -17.77 -0.51
N ASN A 150 5.26 -17.21 0.44
CA ASN A 150 5.32 -15.78 0.77
C ASN A 150 5.91 -15.48 2.16
N HIS A 151 6.19 -16.49 2.98
CA HIS A 151 6.84 -16.32 4.29
C HIS A 151 8.19 -17.03 4.31
N ASP A 152 9.25 -16.25 4.54
CA ASP A 152 10.59 -16.77 4.71
C ASP A 152 10.76 -17.34 6.14
N PRO A 153 11.30 -18.56 6.32
CA PRO A 153 11.63 -19.10 7.65
C PRO A 153 12.64 -18.25 8.45
N ALA A 154 13.37 -17.34 7.81
CA ALA A 154 14.27 -16.40 8.49
C ALA A 154 13.53 -15.24 9.19
N GLU A 155 12.29 -14.95 8.80
CA GLU A 155 11.44 -13.96 9.44
C GLU A 155 10.71 -14.59 10.65
N ASN A 156 10.44 -13.79 11.70
CA ASN A 156 9.86 -14.28 12.96
C ASN A 156 8.36 -14.58 12.87
N HIS A 157 7.94 -15.32 11.85
CA HIS A 157 6.56 -15.74 11.62
C HIS A 157 6.25 -17.00 12.41
N GLN A 158 5.49 -16.85 13.49
CA GLN A 158 5.01 -17.99 14.28
C GLN A 158 3.63 -18.42 13.77
N THR A 159 3.51 -19.69 13.35
CA THR A 159 2.24 -20.24 12.88
C THR A 159 1.57 -21.16 13.88
N ARG A 160 0.24 -21.04 14.00
CA ARG A 160 -0.61 -22.00 14.72
C ARG A 160 -1.50 -22.74 13.72
N ALA A 161 -1.57 -24.07 13.83
CA ALA A 161 -2.47 -24.87 13.02
C ALA A 161 -3.94 -24.63 13.41
N LEU A 162 -4.81 -24.49 12.42
CA LEU A 162 -6.26 -24.45 12.62
C LEU A 162 -6.81 -25.87 12.75
N PRO A 163 -7.78 -26.10 13.65
CA PRO A 163 -8.48 -27.38 13.69
C PRO A 163 -9.27 -27.59 12.39
N PRO A 164 -9.40 -28.84 11.90
CA PRO A 164 -10.22 -29.14 10.74
C PRO A 164 -11.67 -28.77 11.03
N LYS A 165 -12.22 -27.81 10.26
CA LYS A 165 -13.64 -27.47 10.31
C LYS A 165 -14.41 -28.60 9.63
N ASN A 166 -15.06 -29.44 10.43
CA ASN A 166 -16.01 -30.42 9.92
C ASN A 166 -17.26 -29.66 9.45
N HIS A 167 -17.38 -29.37 8.16
CA HIS A 167 -18.62 -28.89 7.58
C HIS A 167 -19.65 -30.02 7.69
N LYS A 168 -20.71 -29.81 8.48
CA LYS A 168 -21.79 -30.75 8.71
C LYS A 168 -23.06 -30.27 8.03
#